data_AF-A0A9P7E4T8-F1
#
_entry.id   AF-A0A9P7E4T8-F1
#
_cell.length_a   1.000
_cell.length_b   1.000
_cell.length_c   1.000
_cell.angle_alpha   90.00
_cell.angle_beta   90.00
_cell.angle_gamma   90.00
#
_symmetry.space_group_name_H-M   'P 1'
#
loop_
_entity.id
_entity.type
_entity.pdbx_description
1 polymer ?
#
loop_
_entity_poly.entity_id
_entity_poly.type
_entity_poly.pdbx_seq_one_letter_code
_entity_poly.pdbx_strand_id
1 'polypeptide(L)'
;MAKPGRNWTQEPHDIHLEDYGREAAKHISFLNDDEIEHGYYPESIDFIKRVTGATSIVIFDHHIRRHRPGEAHDNPQKLQPISLVHVDQTTASSIARVHRHLPSTEALSLLRRRFQIVNLWRPIPHAAVDRPIAPCDFRSVDLKYMKAMTPEDFDSIQDGSVARLTPHTGFQDPKTPEGTPLRESVEVRALVFYD
;
A
#
# COMPACT_ATOMS: atom_id res chain seq x y z
N MET A 1 -5.44 -23.66 11.27
CA MET A 1 -6.65 -23.46 10.44
C MET A 1 -6.42 -22.21 9.60
N ALA A 2 -6.39 -22.32 8.27
CA ALA A 2 -6.30 -21.16 7.39
C ALA A 2 -7.58 -20.32 7.57
N LYS A 3 -7.45 -19.03 7.86
CA LYS A 3 -8.59 -18.11 7.94
C LYS A 3 -9.27 -18.06 6.55
N PRO A 4 -10.61 -18.06 6.46
CA PRO A 4 -11.32 -18.00 5.18
C PRO A 4 -10.88 -16.75 4.40
N GLY A 5 -10.72 -16.89 3.09
CA GLY A 5 -10.24 -15.82 2.20
C GLY A 5 -11.08 -14.55 2.33
N ARG A 6 -10.42 -13.42 2.61
CA ARG A 6 -11.06 -12.11 2.79
C ARG A 6 -11.51 -11.56 1.43
N ASN A 7 -12.75 -11.08 1.35
CA ASN A 7 -13.33 -10.55 0.12
C ASN A 7 -13.20 -9.01 0.07
N TRP A 8 -12.35 -8.51 -0.83
CA TRP A 8 -11.89 -7.12 -0.96
C TRP A 8 -12.91 -6.16 -1.61
N THR A 9 -14.12 -6.63 -1.88
CA THR A 9 -15.03 -6.03 -2.87
C THR A 9 -16.24 -5.31 -2.28
N GLN A 10 -16.38 -5.25 -0.96
CA GLN A 10 -17.72 -5.01 -0.38
C GLN A 10 -18.05 -3.57 -0.01
N GLU A 11 -17.12 -2.63 0.19
CA GLU A 11 -17.49 -1.23 0.47
C GLU A 11 -16.47 -0.20 -0.07
N PRO A 12 -16.91 0.94 -0.64
CA PRO A 12 -16.09 1.88 -1.39
C PRO A 12 -15.32 2.91 -0.54
N HIS A 13 -15.49 2.90 0.79
CA HIS A 13 -14.91 3.92 1.67
C HIS A 13 -14.02 3.35 2.76
N ASP A 14 -13.74 2.05 2.73
CA ASP A 14 -12.97 1.38 3.76
C ASP A 14 -11.45 1.55 3.56
N ILE A 15 -10.77 1.97 4.62
CA ILE A 15 -9.32 2.03 4.72
C ILE A 15 -8.77 0.62 4.99
N HIS A 16 -7.74 0.16 4.26
CA HIS A 16 -7.18 -1.18 4.46
C HIS A 16 -5.69 -1.18 4.83
N LEU A 17 -5.44 -1.53 6.09
CA LEU A 17 -4.24 -2.23 6.52
C LEU A 17 -4.60 -3.71 6.62
N GLU A 18 -3.91 -4.58 5.88
CA GLU A 18 -4.33 -5.95 5.58
C GLU A 18 -4.67 -6.82 6.79
N ASP A 19 -4.22 -6.47 7.99
CA ASP A 19 -4.49 -7.21 9.24
C ASP A 19 -5.28 -6.47 10.30
N TYR A 20 -5.64 -5.20 10.08
CA TYR A 20 -6.02 -4.32 11.19
C TYR A 20 -7.42 -3.69 11.11
N GLY A 21 -8.22 -4.04 10.10
CA GLY A 21 -9.64 -3.70 10.05
C GLY A 21 -10.02 -2.74 8.91
N ARG A 22 -11.27 -2.29 8.94
CA ARG A 22 -11.90 -1.41 7.96
C ARG A 22 -12.49 -0.20 8.68
N GLU A 23 -12.24 0.99 8.16
CA GLU A 23 -12.87 2.24 8.64
C GLU A 23 -13.32 3.09 7.47
N ALA A 24 -14.49 3.72 7.58
CA ALA A 24 -14.96 4.67 6.58
C ALA A 24 -14.16 5.97 6.67
N ALA A 25 -13.52 6.36 5.57
CA ALA A 25 -12.76 7.60 5.53
C ALA A 25 -13.64 8.85 5.32
N LYS A 26 -13.28 9.93 6.01
CA LYS A 26 -13.97 11.23 5.97
C LYS A 26 -13.65 12.00 4.70
N HIS A 27 -12.42 11.90 4.21
CA HIS A 27 -12.01 12.56 2.98
C HIS A 27 -12.55 11.82 1.75
N ILE A 28 -13.08 12.55 0.76
CA ILE A 28 -13.79 11.97 -0.40
C ILE A 28 -13.38 12.55 -1.76
N SER A 29 -12.46 13.53 -1.83
CA SER A 29 -12.08 14.22 -3.08
C SER A 29 -10.62 13.97 -3.45
N PHE A 30 -10.37 13.31 -4.59
CA PHE A 30 -9.01 12.89 -4.99
C PHE A 30 -8.60 13.53 -6.33
N LEU A 31 -8.82 14.84 -6.42
CA LEU A 31 -8.66 15.59 -7.68
C LEU A 31 -7.25 16.15 -7.87
N ASN A 32 -6.56 16.50 -6.79
CA ASN A 32 -5.21 17.07 -6.81
C ASN A 32 -4.45 16.74 -5.52
N ASP A 33 -3.14 16.91 -5.59
CA ASP A 33 -2.21 16.55 -4.51
C ASP A 33 -2.47 17.40 -3.25
N ASP A 34 -2.73 18.70 -3.39
CA ASP A 34 -2.97 19.60 -2.25
C ASP A 34 -4.16 19.14 -1.39
N GLU A 35 -5.27 18.74 -2.01
CA GLU A 35 -6.45 18.22 -1.31
C GLU A 35 -6.15 16.92 -0.57
N ILE A 36 -5.37 16.03 -1.17
CA ILE A 36 -4.97 14.75 -0.58
C ILE A 36 -4.03 14.99 0.60
N GLU A 37 -3.05 15.86 0.44
CA GLU A 37 -2.07 16.19 1.48
C GLU A 37 -2.70 16.87 2.69
N HIS A 38 -3.61 17.82 2.48
CA HIS A 38 -4.25 18.54 3.59
C HIS A 38 -5.46 17.81 4.16
N GLY A 39 -6.15 17.00 3.36
CA GLY A 39 -7.40 16.34 3.73
C GLY A 39 -7.25 14.87 4.10
N TYR A 40 -6.52 14.09 3.31
CA TYR A 40 -6.45 12.63 3.47
C TYR A 40 -5.25 12.16 4.29
N TYR A 41 -4.10 12.84 4.20
CA TYR A 41 -2.91 12.44 4.95
C TYR A 41 -3.12 12.46 6.47
N PRO A 42 -3.76 13.48 7.09
CA PRO A 42 -3.96 13.48 8.53
C PRO A 42 -4.77 12.28 9.02
N GLU A 43 -5.86 11.96 8.31
CA GLU A 43 -6.68 10.78 8.61
C GLU A 43 -5.93 9.46 8.38
N SER A 44 -5.13 9.38 7.32
CA SER A 44 -4.28 8.22 7.03
C SER A 44 -3.22 8.01 8.11
N ILE A 45 -2.56 9.07 8.56
CA ILE A 45 -1.58 9.04 9.66
C ILE A 45 -2.24 8.54 10.93
N ASP A 46 -3.37 9.13 11.31
CA ASP A 46 -4.12 8.74 12.51
C ASP A 46 -4.53 7.28 12.46
N PHE A 47 -5.07 6.83 11.32
CA PHE A 47 -5.45 5.43 11.13
C PHE A 47 -4.23 4.51 11.27
N ILE A 48 -3.18 4.72 10.46
CA ILE A 48 -1.97 3.88 10.45
C ILE A 48 -1.37 3.83 11.86
N LYS A 49 -1.25 4.97 12.54
CA LYS A 49 -0.69 5.05 13.90
C LYS A 49 -1.49 4.22 14.89
N ARG A 50 -2.84 4.33 14.89
CA ARG A 50 -3.70 3.55 15.79
C ARG A 50 -3.59 2.05 15.55
N VAL A 51 -3.60 1.63 14.29
CA VAL A 51 -3.61 0.20 13.98
C VAL A 51 -2.26 -0.47 14.16
N THR A 52 -1.17 0.24 13.87
CA THR A 52 0.18 -0.31 13.99
C THR A 52 0.76 -0.17 15.40
N GLY A 53 0.29 0.81 16.18
CA GLY A 53 0.92 1.19 17.44
C GLY A 53 2.23 1.98 17.25
N ALA A 54 2.50 2.49 16.05
CA ALA A 54 3.68 3.27 15.74
C ALA A 54 3.76 4.59 16.53
N THR A 55 4.97 5.10 16.71
CA THR A 55 5.20 6.37 17.42
C THR A 55 5.28 7.55 16.45
N SER A 56 5.81 7.32 15.25
CA SER A 56 5.92 8.32 14.19
C SER A 56 5.57 7.75 12.82
N ILE A 57 4.89 8.55 12.00
CA ILE A 57 4.49 8.24 10.63
C ILE A 57 4.93 9.39 9.72
N VAL A 58 5.57 9.07 8.61
CA VAL A 58 5.91 10.05 7.56
C VAL A 58 5.38 9.52 6.23
N ILE A 59 4.30 10.12 5.74
CA ILE A 59 3.84 9.89 4.37
C ILE A 59 4.82 10.57 3.42
N PHE A 60 5.27 9.84 2.40
CA PHE A 60 6.30 10.35 1.47
C PHE A 60 5.89 10.38 0.00
N ASP A 61 4.86 9.62 -0.38
CA ASP A 61 4.19 9.75 -1.68
C ASP A 61 2.79 9.13 -1.61
N HIS A 62 1.98 9.47 -2.62
CA HIS A 62 0.74 8.80 -2.92
C HIS A 62 0.60 8.60 -4.43
N HIS A 63 -0.14 7.58 -4.84
CA HIS A 63 -0.48 7.33 -6.24
C HIS A 63 -1.99 7.17 -6.40
N ILE A 64 -2.54 7.83 -7.41
CA ILE A 64 -3.89 7.55 -7.89
C ILE A 64 -3.79 6.60 -9.09
N ARG A 65 -4.36 5.42 -8.94
CA ARG A 65 -4.42 4.40 -10.00
C ARG A 65 -5.83 4.32 -10.56
N ARG A 66 -5.96 4.43 -11.87
CA ARG A 66 -7.24 4.37 -12.59
C ARG A 66 -7.13 3.36 -13.71
N HIS A 67 -8.00 2.36 -13.73
CA HIS A 67 -8.09 1.44 -14.86
C HIS A 67 -8.75 2.15 -16.03
N ARG A 68 -7.99 2.38 -17.10
CA ARG A 68 -8.46 3.00 -18.35
C ARG A 68 -7.98 2.15 -19.53
N PRO A 69 -8.77 1.14 -19.93
CA PRO A 69 -8.41 0.25 -21.02
C PRO A 69 -8.01 1.01 -22.29
N GLY A 70 -6.85 0.66 -22.87
CA GLY A 70 -6.34 1.28 -24.08
C GLY A 70 -5.52 2.56 -23.87
N GLU A 71 -5.46 3.12 -22.66
CA GLU A 71 -4.52 4.19 -22.34
C GLU A 71 -3.13 3.64 -22.01
N ALA A 72 -2.10 4.33 -22.50
CA ALA A 72 -0.72 4.00 -22.18
C ALA A 72 -0.36 4.41 -20.74
N HIS A 73 0.45 3.60 -20.09
CA HIS A 73 1.04 3.86 -18.78
C HIS A 73 2.37 4.64 -18.93
N ASP A 74 2.29 5.86 -19.46
CA ASP A 74 3.46 6.63 -19.90
C ASP A 74 3.81 7.83 -19.00
N ASN A 75 2.96 8.18 -18.04
CA ASN A 75 3.21 9.28 -17.11
C ASN A 75 2.58 9.02 -15.72
N PRO A 76 3.04 9.73 -14.67
CA PRO A 76 2.58 9.55 -13.28
C PRO A 76 1.09 9.84 -13.03
N GLN A 77 0.40 10.56 -13.91
CA GLN A 77 -1.03 10.86 -13.78
C GLN A 77 -1.94 9.81 -14.44
N LYS A 78 -1.35 8.86 -15.19
CA LYS A 78 -2.05 7.77 -15.89
C LYS A 78 -1.68 6.39 -15.35
N LEU A 79 -1.38 6.30 -14.06
CA LEU A 79 -1.05 5.02 -13.45
C LEU A 79 -2.25 4.07 -13.50
N GLN A 80 -1.99 2.83 -13.92
CA GLN A 80 -2.98 1.77 -14.05
C GLN A 80 -2.76 0.74 -12.92
N PRO A 81 -3.75 -0.11 -12.62
CA PRO A 81 -3.52 -1.30 -11.81
C PRO A 81 -2.47 -2.22 -12.46
N ILE A 82 -1.42 -2.56 -11.73
CA ILE A 82 -0.34 -3.42 -12.22
C ILE A 82 -0.80 -4.88 -12.11
N SER A 83 -0.74 -5.62 -13.22
CA SER A 83 -1.13 -7.05 -13.26
C SER A 83 0.03 -8.03 -13.09
N LEU A 84 1.26 -7.52 -12.96
CA LEU A 84 2.43 -8.32 -12.61
C LEU A 84 2.53 -8.39 -11.09
N VAL A 85 2.78 -9.59 -10.56
CA VAL A 85 3.10 -9.75 -9.13
C VAL A 85 4.40 -9.00 -8.86
N HIS A 86 4.29 -8.01 -8.00
CA HIS A 86 5.35 -7.11 -7.61
C HIS A 86 5.19 -6.82 -6.13
N VAL A 87 5.90 -5.81 -5.72
CA VAL A 87 6.33 -5.47 -4.38
C VAL A 87 6.87 -4.03 -4.59
N ASP A 88 6.82 -3.07 -3.65
CA ASP A 88 7.24 -1.65 -3.94
C ASP A 88 8.64 -1.09 -3.53
N GLN A 89 9.22 -1.47 -2.38
CA GLN A 89 10.54 -1.01 -1.89
C GLN A 89 11.57 -2.06 -1.41
N THR A 90 12.73 -2.18 -2.09
CA THR A 90 13.86 -3.02 -1.59
C THR A 90 14.38 -2.53 -0.25
N THR A 91 15.16 -3.35 0.48
CA THR A 91 15.79 -2.90 1.74
C THR A 91 16.69 -1.67 1.54
N ALA A 92 17.50 -1.68 0.48
CA ALA A 92 18.33 -0.52 0.16
C ALA A 92 17.49 0.71 -0.21
N SER A 93 16.42 0.51 -1.02
CA SER A 93 15.48 1.58 -1.36
C SER A 93 14.74 2.12 -0.13
N SER A 94 14.36 1.25 0.81
CA SER A 94 13.66 1.62 2.04
C SER A 94 14.54 2.48 2.96
N ILE A 95 15.80 2.12 3.13
CA ILE A 95 16.79 2.94 3.86
C ILE A 95 17.02 4.27 3.13
N ALA A 96 17.12 4.24 1.80
CA ALA A 96 17.25 5.47 1.01
C ALA A 96 16.03 6.39 1.13
N ARG A 97 14.81 5.84 1.26
CA ARG A 97 13.59 6.61 1.54
C ARG A 97 13.67 7.31 2.90
N VAL A 98 14.15 6.62 3.93
CA VAL A 98 14.39 7.24 5.26
C VAL A 98 15.33 8.44 5.12
N HIS A 99 16.48 8.27 4.47
CA HIS A 99 17.43 9.38 4.27
C HIS A 99 16.90 10.52 3.39
N ARG A 100 16.01 10.22 2.43
CA ARG A 100 15.45 11.22 1.52
C ARG A 100 14.38 12.07 2.18
N HIS A 101 13.56 11.46 3.03
CA HIS A 101 12.31 12.06 3.53
C HIS A 101 12.39 12.51 4.98
N LEU A 102 13.52 12.31 5.65
CA LEU A 102 13.76 12.76 7.02
C LEU A 102 15.04 13.60 7.12
N PRO A 103 15.09 14.54 8.09
CA PRO A 103 16.32 15.23 8.42
C PRO A 103 17.45 14.24 8.77
N SER A 104 18.68 14.55 8.33
CA SER A 104 19.85 13.69 8.56
C SER A 104 20.14 13.45 10.05
N THR A 105 19.78 14.41 10.91
CA THR A 105 19.88 14.35 12.37
C THR A 105 18.97 13.29 12.99
N GLU A 106 17.86 12.95 12.35
CA GLU A 106 16.87 11.98 12.83
C GLU A 106 17.01 10.62 12.14
N ALA A 107 17.32 10.61 10.83
CA ALA A 107 17.40 9.39 10.03
C ALA A 107 18.31 8.32 10.67
N LEU A 108 19.50 8.71 11.16
CA LEU A 108 20.45 7.78 11.75
C LEU A 108 19.96 7.13 13.05
N SER A 109 19.17 7.85 13.87
CA SER A 109 18.64 7.31 15.11
C SER A 109 17.44 6.41 14.85
N LEU A 110 16.58 6.80 13.90
CA LEU A 110 15.39 6.03 13.50
C LEU A 110 15.75 4.73 12.77
N LEU A 111 16.78 4.72 11.94
CA LEU A 111 17.26 3.50 11.25
C LEU A 111 17.81 2.43 12.21
N ARG A 112 18.12 2.79 13.46
CA ARG A 112 18.54 1.82 14.49
C ARG A 112 17.37 1.16 15.20
N ARG A 113 16.16 1.69 15.00
CA ARG A 113 14.92 1.15 15.57
C ARG A 113 14.19 0.34 14.51
N ARG A 114 13.10 -0.33 14.91
CA ARG A 114 12.19 -0.92 13.94
C ARG A 114 11.53 0.19 13.13
N PHE A 115 11.56 0.04 11.82
CA PHE A 115 10.73 0.80 10.90
C PHE A 115 10.14 -0.09 9.81
N GLN A 116 9.08 0.40 9.19
CA GLN A 116 8.40 -0.23 8.07
C GLN A 116 8.11 0.79 6.97
N ILE A 117 7.92 0.30 5.76
CA ILE A 117 7.16 1.00 4.73
C ILE A 117 5.81 0.29 4.63
N VAL A 118 4.74 1.06 4.82
CA VAL A 118 3.37 0.57 4.77
C VAL A 118 2.64 1.31 3.65
N ASN A 119 1.97 0.54 2.80
CA ASN A 119 1.04 1.06 1.83
C ASN A 119 -0.38 0.99 2.37
N LEU A 120 -1.09 2.11 2.27
CA LEU A 120 -2.50 2.22 2.57
C LEU A 120 -3.30 2.32 1.27
N TRP A 121 -4.07 1.28 0.98
CA TRP A 121 -4.85 1.17 -0.26
C TRP A 121 -6.31 1.48 0.02
N ARG A 122 -6.91 2.34 -0.80
CA ARG A 122 -8.34 2.67 -0.72
C ARG A 122 -8.97 2.77 -2.10
N PRO A 123 -10.04 2.00 -2.40
CA PRO A 123 -10.88 2.21 -3.57
C PRO A 123 -11.57 3.57 -3.55
N ILE A 124 -11.71 4.22 -4.70
CA ILE A 124 -12.42 5.50 -4.87
C ILE A 124 -13.11 5.51 -6.24
N PRO A 125 -14.24 6.20 -6.44
CA PRO A 125 -15.25 6.49 -5.42
C PRO A 125 -16.10 5.24 -5.08
N HIS A 126 -15.89 4.11 -5.77
CA HIS A 126 -16.63 2.86 -5.59
C HIS A 126 -15.69 1.70 -5.22
N ALA A 127 -16.25 0.54 -4.86
CA ALA A 127 -15.47 -0.63 -4.52
C ALA A 127 -14.63 -1.08 -5.73
N ALA A 128 -13.41 -1.56 -5.47
CA ALA A 128 -12.49 -2.05 -6.49
C ALA A 128 -12.82 -3.51 -6.89
N VAL A 129 -14.00 -3.70 -7.48
CA VAL A 129 -14.45 -5.01 -7.99
C VAL A 129 -13.81 -5.32 -9.35
N ASP A 130 -13.57 -4.29 -10.15
CA ASP A 130 -12.66 -4.37 -11.28
C ASP A 130 -11.21 -4.36 -10.78
N ARG A 131 -10.35 -5.20 -11.36
CA ARG A 131 -8.92 -5.32 -11.00
C ARG A 131 -8.62 -5.27 -9.48
N PRO A 132 -9.26 -6.09 -8.63
CA PRO A 132 -8.99 -6.12 -7.20
C PRO A 132 -7.52 -6.42 -6.90
N ILE A 133 -7.04 -5.97 -5.73
CA ILE A 133 -5.70 -6.32 -5.25
C ILE A 133 -5.71 -7.71 -4.61
N ALA A 134 -4.68 -8.49 -4.89
CA ALA A 134 -4.37 -9.73 -4.19
C ALA A 134 -2.98 -9.61 -3.55
N PRO A 135 -2.89 -9.42 -2.22
CA PRO A 135 -1.64 -9.50 -1.49
C PRO A 135 -1.27 -10.93 -1.12
N CYS A 136 0.01 -11.15 -0.83
CA CYS A 136 0.60 -12.42 -0.48
C CYS A 136 1.42 -12.29 0.81
N ASP A 137 1.19 -13.17 1.78
CA ASP A 137 2.03 -13.25 2.98
C ASP A 137 3.41 -13.78 2.59
N PHE A 138 4.42 -12.91 2.68
CA PHE A 138 5.80 -13.23 2.30
C PHE A 138 6.39 -14.42 3.06
N ARG A 139 5.91 -14.73 4.28
CA ARG A 139 6.38 -15.91 5.04
C ARG A 139 6.00 -17.23 4.38
N SER A 140 5.00 -17.20 3.50
CA SER A 140 4.57 -18.38 2.73
C SER A 140 5.29 -18.55 1.39
N VAL A 141 6.14 -17.59 1.01
CA VAL A 141 6.81 -17.58 -0.28
C VAL A 141 8.14 -18.32 -0.23
N ASP A 142 8.32 -19.29 -1.14
CA ASP A 142 9.63 -19.92 -1.35
C ASP A 142 10.51 -19.01 -2.20
N LEU A 143 11.58 -18.49 -1.58
CA LEU A 143 12.52 -17.54 -2.17
C LEU A 143 13.14 -18.05 -3.48
N LYS A 144 13.18 -19.36 -3.73
CA LYS A 144 13.72 -19.89 -4.99
C LYS A 144 12.89 -19.45 -6.21
N TYR A 145 11.59 -19.17 -6.00
CA TYR A 145 10.69 -18.67 -7.03
C TYR A 145 10.65 -17.14 -7.12
N MET A 146 11.28 -16.44 -6.17
CA MET A 146 11.41 -14.98 -6.18
C MET A 146 12.67 -14.48 -6.88
N LYS A 147 13.49 -15.35 -7.47
CA LYS A 147 14.76 -14.94 -8.13
C LYS A 147 14.60 -13.92 -9.26
N ALA A 148 13.38 -13.74 -9.79
CA ALA A 148 13.04 -12.74 -10.81
C ALA A 148 12.26 -11.53 -10.27
N MET A 149 11.96 -11.51 -8.97
CA MET A 149 11.28 -10.40 -8.30
C MET A 149 12.25 -9.79 -7.29
N THR A 150 12.64 -8.53 -7.52
CA THR A 150 13.26 -7.74 -6.47
C THR A 150 12.27 -7.62 -5.31
N PRO A 151 12.67 -7.89 -4.06
CA PRO A 151 11.76 -7.86 -2.90
C PRO A 151 11.40 -6.42 -2.52
N GLU A 152 10.12 -6.10 -2.33
CA GLU A 152 9.71 -4.71 -2.16
C GLU A 152 8.33 -4.52 -1.35
N ASP A 153 8.14 -3.47 -0.52
CA ASP A 153 7.33 -3.42 0.75
C ASP A 153 8.16 -3.98 1.89
N PHE A 154 8.19 -3.33 3.06
CA PHE A 154 9.34 -3.55 3.96
C PHE A 154 9.03 -3.49 5.45
N ASP A 155 9.54 -4.49 6.17
CA ASP A 155 9.81 -4.44 7.60
C ASP A 155 11.30 -4.66 7.89
N SER A 156 11.85 -3.81 8.75
CA SER A 156 13.24 -3.88 9.22
C SER A 156 13.54 -5.09 10.11
N ILE A 157 12.53 -5.75 10.69
CA ILE A 157 12.71 -7.01 11.41
C ILE A 157 13.06 -8.14 10.41
N GLN A 158 14.15 -8.86 10.69
CA GLN A 158 14.68 -9.91 9.82
C GLN A 158 14.72 -11.31 10.46
N ASP A 159 14.16 -11.48 11.65
CA ASP A 159 14.19 -12.75 12.40
C ASP A 159 13.13 -13.78 11.95
N GLY A 160 12.33 -13.44 10.92
CA GLY A 160 11.27 -14.29 10.40
C GLY A 160 9.96 -14.26 11.21
N SER A 161 9.89 -13.48 12.29
CA SER A 161 8.66 -13.33 13.09
C SER A 161 7.55 -12.56 12.35
N VAL A 162 7.92 -11.72 11.39
CA VAL A 162 7.01 -10.87 10.60
C VAL A 162 7.13 -11.14 9.11
N ALA A 163 6.08 -10.82 8.36
CA ALA A 163 6.18 -10.72 6.91
C ALA A 163 7.07 -9.52 6.56
N ARG A 164 8.23 -9.79 5.96
CA ARG A 164 9.21 -8.76 5.62
C ARG A 164 8.76 -7.88 4.46
N LEU A 165 7.96 -8.44 3.55
CA LEU A 165 7.43 -7.79 2.36
C LEU A 165 5.98 -8.23 2.16
N THR A 166 5.30 -7.63 1.18
CA THR A 166 3.96 -8.04 0.78
C THR A 166 3.86 -8.07 -0.74
N PRO A 167 4.21 -9.19 -1.40
CA PRO A 167 3.98 -9.31 -2.82
C PRO A 167 2.51 -9.15 -3.16
N HIS A 168 2.20 -8.33 -4.14
CA HIS A 168 0.83 -8.02 -4.50
C HIS A 168 0.67 -7.79 -6.00
N THR A 169 -0.57 -7.90 -6.46
CA THR A 169 -0.93 -7.62 -7.86
C THR A 169 -2.39 -7.20 -7.96
N GLY A 170 -2.73 -6.41 -8.97
CA GLY A 170 -4.09 -6.33 -9.47
C GLY A 170 -4.38 -7.53 -10.37
N PHE A 171 -5.54 -8.17 -10.25
CA PHE A 171 -5.87 -9.32 -11.10
C PHE A 171 -7.24 -9.17 -11.73
N GLN A 172 -7.45 -9.79 -12.90
CA GLN A 172 -8.77 -9.87 -13.49
C GLN A 172 -9.55 -11.01 -12.83
N ASP A 173 -10.64 -10.69 -12.14
CA ASP A 173 -11.56 -11.71 -11.63
C ASP A 173 -12.54 -12.11 -12.75
N PRO A 174 -12.57 -13.39 -13.19
CA PRO A 174 -13.53 -13.85 -14.19
C PRO A 174 -14.99 -13.77 -13.71
N LYS A 175 -15.22 -13.54 -12.41
CA LYS A 175 -16.55 -13.36 -11.82
C LYS A 175 -16.97 -11.90 -11.70
N THR A 176 -16.14 -10.93 -12.10
CA THR A 176 -16.51 -9.51 -12.12
C THR A 176 -17.76 -9.33 -13.00
N PRO A 177 -18.88 -8.81 -12.46
CA PRO A 177 -20.10 -8.62 -13.23
C PRO A 177 -19.90 -7.67 -14.42
N GLU A 178 -20.61 -7.92 -15.51
CA GLU A 178 -20.65 -6.98 -16.64
C GLU A 178 -21.21 -5.62 -16.20
N GLY A 179 -20.64 -4.54 -16.73
CA GLY A 179 -21.01 -3.17 -16.35
C GLY A 179 -20.43 -2.70 -15.00
N THR A 180 -19.59 -3.51 -14.34
CA THR A 180 -18.85 -3.07 -13.15
C THR A 180 -18.03 -1.81 -13.47
N PRO A 181 -18.15 -0.75 -12.66
CA PRO A 181 -17.31 0.44 -12.82
C PRO A 181 -15.81 0.10 -12.75
N LEU A 182 -15.03 0.70 -13.66
CA LEU A 182 -13.58 0.49 -13.72
C LEU A 182 -12.91 1.03 -12.46
N ARG A 183 -11.93 0.30 -11.94
CA ARG A 183 -11.28 0.62 -10.67
C ARG A 183 -10.63 1.99 -10.72
N GLU A 184 -10.93 2.82 -9.72
CA GLU A 184 -10.01 3.85 -9.25
C GLU A 184 -9.64 3.59 -7.79
N SER A 185 -8.40 3.92 -7.42
CA SER A 185 -7.92 3.74 -6.05
C SER A 185 -6.79 4.71 -5.76
N VAL A 186 -6.69 5.12 -4.49
CA VAL A 186 -5.52 5.79 -3.95
C VAL A 186 -4.65 4.79 -3.19
N GLU A 187 -3.36 4.97 -3.31
CA GLU A 187 -2.32 4.27 -2.57
C GLU A 187 -1.46 5.32 -1.87
N VAL A 188 -1.48 5.35 -0.54
CA VAL A 188 -0.64 6.25 0.27
C VAL A 188 0.51 5.42 0.85
N ARG A 189 1.76 5.90 0.72
CA ARG A 189 2.93 5.18 1.23
C ARG A 189 3.57 5.94 2.38
N ALA A 190 3.77 5.24 3.48
CA ALA A 190 4.26 5.82 4.71
C ALA A 190 5.48 5.07 5.25
N LEU A 191 6.47 5.83 5.72
CA LEU A 191 7.47 5.36 6.66
C LEU A 191 6.83 5.32 8.05
N VAL A 192 6.93 4.17 8.71
CA VAL A 192 6.32 3.88 10.00
C VAL A 192 7.42 3.51 10.98
N PHE A 193 7.56 4.26 12.08
CA PHE A 193 8.60 4.06 13.08
C PHE A 193 8.02 3.67 14.44
N TYR A 194 8.76 2.82 15.14
CA TYR A 194 8.42 2.31 16.46
C TYR A 194 9.51 2.69 17.47
N ASP A 195 9.13 2.73 18.74
CA ASP A 195 10.05 2.91 19.87
C ASP A 195 10.60 1.57 20.37
#